data_AF-A0A328CB22-F1
#
_entry.id   AF-A0A328CB22-F1
#
_cell.length_a   1.000
_cell.length_b   1.000
_cell.length_c   1.000
_cell.angle_alpha   90.00
_cell.angle_beta   90.00
_cell.angle_gamma   90.00
#
_symmetry.space_group_name_H-M   'P 1'
#
loop_
_entity.id
_entity.type
_entity.pdbx_description
1 polymer ?
#
loop_
_entity_poly.entity_id
_entity_poly.type
_entity_poly.pdbx_seq_one_letter_code
_entity_poly.pdbx_strand_id
1 'polypeptide(L)'
;MSRTTFKELKERADSIYQRYNAHFAGKARATRDLSLLDELLGELETVIADAQSQSGDPAVVSLLEMAKDNQQVYRDERLAIAEAKEAGPVAEEVSRVVAEANLVFGHYRRHFASKDRRTRDMGILMEVITDLEEVRARMKGLVKSHREAIEPNLEIVEENLRMYRNEAHQIESAQTQGTPQEQADLLATLANNQFGLYRDHFAGKSRHTRREGLLERMVEQLKRTRAAMQRLKKRGLRSQANDRNIGIVTENLKVYARELAAIKDAKAELSTEQIAGSLGAAANEVMGEYREHFAGQNRATRDLNKLSLMCDQLAEIGRQMHAIEVKEPLEINSKNLDIVTDTRVMYEREYREVEKAKVGV
;
A
#
# COMPACT_ATOMS: atom_id res chain seq x y z
N MET A 1 -14.73 35.11 -28.51
CA MET A 1 -15.12 33.82 -27.89
C MET A 1 -15.15 34.02 -26.38
N SER A 2 -16.17 33.51 -25.70
CA SER A 2 -16.27 33.59 -24.23
C SER A 2 -15.09 32.86 -23.61
N ARG A 3 -14.43 33.48 -22.63
CA ARG A 3 -13.31 32.89 -21.90
C ARG A 3 -13.85 31.77 -21.01
N THR A 4 -13.38 30.54 -21.20
CA THR A 4 -13.78 29.37 -20.40
C THR A 4 -13.56 29.66 -18.92
N THR A 5 -14.59 29.49 -18.10
CA THR A 5 -14.52 29.81 -16.67
C THR A 5 -13.71 28.76 -15.92
N PHE A 6 -13.15 29.12 -14.76
CA PHE A 6 -12.46 28.15 -13.89
C PHE A 6 -13.37 26.97 -13.51
N LYS A 7 -14.66 27.22 -13.29
CA LYS A 7 -15.65 26.18 -12.98
C LYS A 7 -15.77 25.16 -14.12
N GLU A 8 -15.87 25.63 -15.36
CA GLU A 8 -15.95 24.76 -16.55
C GLU A 8 -14.66 23.96 -16.77
N LEU A 9 -13.48 24.57 -16.55
CA LEU A 9 -12.20 23.86 -16.63
C LEU A 9 -12.11 22.75 -15.58
N LYS A 10 -12.53 23.04 -14.35
CA LYS A 10 -12.54 22.08 -13.26
C LYS A 10 -13.51 20.93 -13.53
N GLU A 11 -14.74 21.22 -13.94
CA GLU A 11 -15.75 20.20 -14.26
C GLU A 11 -15.29 19.27 -15.39
N ARG A 12 -14.62 19.82 -16.42
CA ARG A 12 -14.02 19.02 -17.49
C ARG A 12 -12.89 18.12 -16.97
N ALA A 13 -11.96 18.67 -16.18
CA ALA A 13 -10.87 17.89 -15.59
C ALA A 13 -11.40 16.76 -14.68
N ASP A 14 -12.39 17.05 -13.84
CA ASP A 14 -13.04 16.08 -12.96
C ASP A 14 -13.78 15.00 -13.75
N SER A 15 -14.45 15.36 -14.84
CA SER A 15 -15.14 14.40 -15.73
C SER A 15 -14.16 13.45 -16.42
N ILE A 16 -13.06 13.97 -16.97
CA ILE A 16 -11.97 13.16 -17.55
C ILE A 16 -11.45 12.17 -16.51
N TYR A 17 -11.20 12.64 -15.30
CA TYR A 17 -10.71 11.80 -14.21
C TYR A 17 -11.71 10.70 -13.79
N GLN A 18 -13.00 11.03 -13.72
CA GLN A 18 -14.06 10.05 -13.42
C GLN A 18 -14.17 8.98 -14.52
N ARG A 19 -14.13 9.38 -15.80
CA ARG A 19 -14.14 8.45 -16.94
C ARG A 19 -12.90 7.56 -16.95
N TYR A 20 -11.73 8.14 -16.68
CA TYR A 20 -10.51 7.36 -16.55
C TYR A 20 -10.66 6.29 -15.47
N ASN A 21 -11.12 6.65 -14.27
CA ASN A 21 -11.33 5.67 -13.21
C ASN A 21 -12.38 4.60 -13.58
N ALA A 22 -13.50 4.98 -14.18
CA ALA A 22 -14.55 4.03 -14.53
C ALA A 22 -14.12 3.01 -15.61
N HIS A 23 -13.23 3.40 -16.52
CA HIS A 23 -12.86 2.58 -17.68
C HIS A 23 -11.49 1.94 -17.57
N PHE A 24 -10.58 2.51 -16.79
CA PHE A 24 -9.19 2.06 -16.68
C PHE A 24 -8.84 1.57 -15.29
N ALA A 25 -9.37 2.19 -14.22
CA ALA A 25 -9.14 1.63 -12.89
C ALA A 25 -9.82 0.27 -12.78
N GLY A 26 -9.03 -0.76 -12.59
CA GLY A 26 -9.55 -2.10 -12.29
C GLY A 26 -9.93 -3.00 -13.44
N LYS A 27 -9.42 -2.73 -14.64
CA LYS A 27 -9.47 -3.70 -15.73
C LYS A 27 -8.07 -4.22 -15.99
N ALA A 28 -7.87 -5.48 -16.36
CA ALA A 28 -6.54 -5.93 -16.77
C ALA A 28 -6.04 -5.07 -17.95
N ARG A 29 -4.77 -4.64 -17.96
CA ARG A 29 -4.23 -3.74 -18.99
C ARG A 29 -4.46 -4.27 -20.41
N ALA A 30 -4.34 -5.58 -20.63
CA ALA A 30 -4.63 -6.24 -21.90
C ALA A 30 -6.07 -6.01 -22.41
N THR A 31 -7.02 -5.72 -21.51
CA THR A 31 -8.45 -5.53 -21.81
C THR A 31 -8.88 -4.06 -21.87
N ARG A 32 -7.99 -3.11 -21.52
CA ARG A 32 -8.30 -1.68 -21.50
C ARG A 32 -8.38 -1.11 -22.92
N ASP A 33 -9.25 -0.14 -23.16
CA ASP A 33 -9.40 0.48 -24.48
C ASP A 33 -8.39 1.62 -24.68
N LEU A 34 -7.40 1.41 -25.54
CA LEU A 34 -6.40 2.44 -25.86
C LEU A 34 -7.03 3.66 -26.53
N SER A 35 -8.07 3.46 -27.33
CA SER A 35 -8.73 4.53 -28.09
C SER A 35 -9.41 5.51 -27.15
N LEU A 36 -10.07 4.99 -26.12
CA LEU A 36 -10.67 5.82 -25.07
C LEU A 36 -9.60 6.54 -24.25
N LEU A 37 -8.43 5.94 -24.02
CA LEU A 37 -7.35 6.62 -23.28
C LEU A 37 -6.76 7.76 -24.10
N ASP A 38 -6.63 7.56 -25.41
CA ASP A 38 -6.20 8.58 -26.37
C ASP A 38 -7.22 9.74 -26.44
N GLU A 39 -8.52 9.45 -26.38
CA GLU A 39 -9.58 10.44 -26.27
C GLU A 39 -9.45 11.28 -24.99
N LEU A 40 -9.32 10.62 -23.82
CA LEU A 40 -9.15 11.31 -22.54
C LEU A 40 -7.88 12.16 -22.49
N LEU A 41 -6.79 11.69 -23.10
CA LEU A 41 -5.54 12.45 -23.24
C LEU A 41 -5.74 13.71 -24.10
N GLY A 42 -6.46 13.61 -25.22
CA GLY A 42 -6.77 14.75 -26.08
C GLY A 42 -7.69 15.79 -25.40
N GLU A 43 -8.69 15.31 -24.65
CA GLU A 43 -9.54 16.19 -23.85
C GLU A 43 -8.72 16.93 -22.77
N LEU A 44 -7.81 16.21 -22.11
CA LEU A 44 -6.97 16.76 -21.05
C LEU A 44 -5.94 17.76 -21.60
N GLU A 45 -5.38 17.52 -22.78
CA GLU A 45 -4.54 18.48 -23.51
C GLU A 45 -5.27 19.79 -23.78
N THR A 46 -6.54 19.71 -24.16
CA THR A 46 -7.38 20.90 -24.38
C THR A 46 -7.60 21.66 -23.08
N VAL A 47 -7.88 20.96 -21.97
CA VAL A 47 -8.02 21.58 -20.64
C VAL A 47 -6.72 22.28 -20.20
N ILE A 48 -5.58 21.64 -20.43
CA ILE A 48 -4.25 22.20 -20.14
C ILE A 48 -4.00 23.47 -20.97
N ALA A 49 -4.28 23.45 -22.27
CA ALA A 49 -4.10 24.61 -23.15
C ALA A 49 -5.00 25.79 -22.74
N ASP A 50 -6.28 25.50 -22.46
CA ASP A 50 -7.24 26.51 -22.01
C ASP A 50 -6.81 27.12 -20.66
N ALA A 51 -6.32 26.30 -19.72
CA ALA A 51 -5.84 26.75 -18.41
C ALA A 51 -4.52 27.55 -18.52
N GLN A 52 -3.60 27.19 -19.41
CA GLN A 52 -2.36 27.94 -19.65
C GLN A 52 -2.61 29.37 -20.09
N SER A 53 -3.63 29.58 -20.94
CA SER A 53 -4.05 30.92 -21.39
C SER A 53 -4.60 31.81 -20.24
N GLN A 54 -4.83 31.22 -19.07
CA GLN A 54 -5.43 31.85 -17.90
C GLN A 54 -4.57 31.74 -16.63
N SER A 55 -3.27 31.46 -16.79
CA SER A 55 -2.27 31.20 -15.73
C SER A 55 -2.02 32.33 -14.72
N GLY A 56 -2.74 33.45 -14.80
CA GLY A 56 -2.65 34.55 -13.82
C GLY A 56 -3.46 34.30 -12.53
N ASP A 57 -4.38 33.34 -12.52
CA ASP A 57 -5.18 32.97 -11.35
C ASP A 57 -4.53 31.77 -10.62
N PRO A 58 -4.18 31.88 -9.32
CA PRO A 58 -3.61 30.78 -8.53
C PRO A 58 -4.44 29.49 -8.56
N ALA A 59 -5.78 29.59 -8.63
CA ALA A 59 -6.65 28.42 -8.71
C ALA A 59 -6.49 27.70 -10.06
N VAL A 60 -6.34 28.46 -11.15
CA VAL A 60 -6.08 27.92 -12.49
C VAL A 60 -4.68 27.31 -12.57
N VAL A 61 -3.67 27.92 -11.93
CA VAL A 61 -2.31 27.36 -11.86
C VAL A 61 -2.31 26.00 -11.17
N SER A 62 -3.00 25.87 -10.03
CA SER A 62 -3.11 24.58 -9.33
C SER A 62 -3.84 23.53 -10.18
N LEU A 63 -4.90 23.91 -10.90
CA LEU A 63 -5.62 23.00 -11.80
C LEU A 63 -4.74 22.57 -12.99
N LEU A 64 -3.94 23.50 -13.51
CA LEU A 64 -3.01 23.24 -14.61
C LEU A 64 -1.91 22.24 -14.21
N GLU A 65 -1.35 22.38 -13.01
CA GLU A 65 -0.38 21.42 -12.46
C GLU A 65 -1.00 20.03 -12.33
N MET A 66 -2.18 19.95 -11.71
CA MET A 66 -2.96 18.71 -11.62
C MET A 66 -3.23 18.07 -12.99
N ALA A 67 -3.65 18.87 -13.97
CA ALA A 67 -4.02 18.36 -15.28
C ALA A 67 -2.79 17.78 -16.00
N LYS A 68 -1.63 18.44 -15.89
CA LYS A 68 -0.35 17.93 -16.42
C LYS A 68 0.09 16.66 -15.71
N ASP A 69 -0.10 16.58 -14.40
CA ASP A 69 0.21 15.38 -13.62
C ASP A 69 -0.63 14.18 -14.06
N ASN A 70 -1.95 14.37 -14.17
CA ASN A 70 -2.86 13.35 -14.68
C ASN A 70 -2.52 12.96 -16.12
N GLN A 71 -2.15 13.92 -16.96
CA GLN A 71 -1.73 13.66 -18.34
C GLN A 71 -0.51 12.76 -18.38
N GLN A 72 0.48 12.99 -17.52
CA GLN A 72 1.65 12.11 -17.43
C GLN A 72 1.25 10.70 -16.99
N VAL A 73 0.39 10.57 -15.98
CA VAL A 73 -0.12 9.26 -15.54
C VAL A 73 -0.81 8.53 -16.70
N TYR A 74 -1.62 9.22 -17.48
CA TYR A 74 -2.39 8.60 -18.57
C TYR A 74 -1.48 8.23 -19.75
N ARG A 75 -0.45 9.03 -20.04
CA ARG A 75 0.56 8.70 -21.06
C ARG A 75 1.37 7.46 -20.69
N ASP A 76 1.78 7.36 -19.42
CA ASP A 76 2.51 6.20 -18.92
C ASP A 76 1.62 4.95 -18.94
N GLU A 77 0.35 5.09 -18.54
CA GLU A 77 -0.63 4.00 -18.59
C GLU A 77 -0.92 3.56 -20.03
N ARG A 78 -0.98 4.50 -20.99
CA ARG A 78 -1.15 4.20 -22.42
C ARG A 78 0.01 3.36 -22.94
N LEU A 79 1.25 3.71 -22.61
CA LEU A 79 2.43 2.93 -22.96
C LEU A 79 2.34 1.52 -22.35
N ALA A 80 2.04 1.44 -21.06
CA ALA A 80 1.91 0.15 -20.36
C ALA A 80 0.79 -0.74 -20.93
N ILE A 81 -0.33 -0.16 -21.35
CA ILE A 81 -1.42 -0.90 -22.02
C ILE A 81 -1.00 -1.37 -23.40
N ALA A 82 -0.34 -0.52 -24.19
CA ALA A 82 0.15 -0.88 -25.51
C ALA A 82 1.16 -2.04 -25.44
N GLU A 83 2.13 -1.94 -24.54
CA GLU A 83 3.10 -3.00 -24.26
C GLU A 83 2.40 -4.28 -23.79
N ALA A 84 1.44 -4.19 -22.86
CA ALA A 84 0.70 -5.36 -22.38
C ALA A 84 -0.13 -6.03 -23.50
N LYS A 85 -0.67 -5.26 -24.44
CA LYS A 85 -1.43 -5.79 -25.58
C LYS A 85 -0.55 -6.42 -26.65
N GLU A 86 0.62 -5.85 -26.92
CA GLU A 86 1.58 -6.42 -27.88
C GLU A 86 2.27 -7.67 -27.35
N ALA A 87 2.53 -7.73 -26.04
CA ALA A 87 3.36 -8.78 -25.46
C ALA A 87 2.60 -10.10 -25.14
N GLY A 88 1.27 -10.12 -25.25
CA GLY A 88 0.44 -11.32 -25.09
C GLY A 88 0.31 -11.85 -23.65
N PRO A 89 -0.45 -12.95 -23.43
CA PRO A 89 -0.79 -13.44 -22.07
C PRO A 89 0.43 -13.81 -21.20
N VAL A 90 1.50 -14.22 -21.86
CA VAL A 90 2.76 -14.63 -21.23
C VAL A 90 3.51 -13.44 -20.62
N ALA A 91 3.47 -12.27 -21.25
CA ALA A 91 4.07 -11.06 -20.70
C ALA A 91 3.27 -10.47 -19.53
N GLU A 92 1.99 -10.82 -19.42
CA GLU A 92 1.13 -10.38 -18.33
C GLU A 92 1.56 -11.01 -17.00
N GLU A 93 1.85 -12.32 -16.97
CA GLU A 93 2.33 -13.01 -15.76
C GLU A 93 3.69 -12.48 -15.29
N VAL A 94 4.62 -12.25 -16.23
CA VAL A 94 5.91 -11.62 -15.97
C VAL A 94 5.72 -10.20 -15.40
N SER A 95 4.86 -9.39 -16.01
CA SER A 95 4.58 -8.03 -15.56
C SER A 95 3.96 -8.00 -14.16
N ARG A 96 3.03 -8.93 -13.88
CA ARG A 96 2.38 -9.06 -12.56
C ARG A 96 3.40 -9.35 -11.46
N VAL A 97 4.26 -10.35 -11.64
CA VAL A 97 5.25 -10.71 -10.60
C VAL A 97 6.30 -9.61 -10.38
N VAL A 98 6.68 -8.89 -11.44
CA VAL A 98 7.59 -7.73 -11.34
C VAL A 98 6.91 -6.56 -10.62
N ALA A 99 5.64 -6.29 -10.92
CA ALA A 99 4.87 -5.27 -10.22
C ALA A 99 4.77 -5.56 -8.72
N GLU A 100 4.50 -6.80 -8.34
CA GLU A 100 4.46 -7.22 -6.94
C GLU A 100 5.81 -7.05 -6.24
N ALA A 101 6.93 -7.39 -6.88
CA ALA A 101 8.26 -7.12 -6.34
C ALA A 101 8.44 -5.63 -6.01
N ASN A 102 8.06 -4.76 -6.94
CA ASN A 102 8.12 -3.31 -6.76
C ASN A 102 7.21 -2.80 -5.64
N LEU A 103 6.04 -3.41 -5.45
CA LEU A 103 5.15 -3.10 -4.32
C LEU A 103 5.79 -3.49 -2.99
N VAL A 104 6.47 -4.63 -2.92
CA VAL A 104 7.20 -5.05 -1.71
C VAL A 104 8.38 -4.11 -1.42
N PHE A 105 9.11 -3.66 -2.45
CA PHE A 105 10.16 -2.65 -2.29
C PHE A 105 9.61 -1.29 -1.83
N GLY A 106 8.47 -0.88 -2.37
CA GLY A 106 7.76 0.32 -1.94
C GLY A 106 7.36 0.25 -0.47
N HIS A 107 6.80 -0.89 -0.06
CA HIS A 107 6.43 -1.16 1.33
C HIS A 107 7.65 -1.06 2.28
N TYR A 108 8.77 -1.67 1.91
CA TYR A 108 10.02 -1.52 2.66
C TYR A 108 10.46 -0.05 2.75
N ARG A 109 10.47 0.70 1.64
CA ARG A 109 10.89 2.11 1.62
C ARG A 109 10.07 2.95 2.60
N ARG A 110 8.73 2.87 2.55
CA ARG A 110 7.85 3.67 3.42
C ARG A 110 8.04 3.41 4.90
N HIS A 111 8.35 2.17 5.26
CA HIS A 111 8.42 1.76 6.67
C HIS A 111 9.84 1.75 7.25
N PHE A 112 10.88 1.64 6.44
CA PHE A 112 12.25 1.45 6.91
C PHE A 112 13.22 2.51 6.43
N ALA A 113 13.05 3.09 5.24
CA ALA A 113 13.99 4.09 4.74
C ALA A 113 14.00 5.32 5.66
N SER A 114 15.21 5.79 6.01
CA SER A 114 15.42 6.98 6.86
C SER A 114 14.82 6.95 8.27
N LYS A 115 14.27 5.82 8.74
CA LYS A 115 13.75 5.68 10.10
C LYS A 115 14.82 5.15 11.06
N ASP A 116 14.79 5.53 12.34
CA ASP A 116 15.70 4.96 13.34
C ASP A 116 15.42 3.45 13.51
N ARG A 117 16.46 2.62 13.32
CA ARG A 117 16.42 1.15 13.48
C ARG A 117 15.81 0.71 14.81
N ARG A 118 16.02 1.46 15.89
CA ARG A 118 15.45 1.14 17.21
C ARG A 118 13.92 1.10 17.16
N THR A 119 13.31 2.01 16.41
CA THR A 119 11.85 2.20 16.37
C THR A 119 11.13 1.42 15.27
N ARG A 120 11.87 0.75 14.37
CA ARG A 120 11.29 0.03 13.23
C ARG A 120 10.50 -1.21 13.68
N ASP A 121 9.38 -1.47 13.03
CA ASP A 121 8.52 -2.63 13.31
C ASP A 121 9.13 -3.90 12.69
N MET A 122 9.71 -4.74 13.54
CA MET A 122 10.27 -6.04 13.13
C MET A 122 9.22 -6.94 12.48
N GLY A 123 7.96 -6.86 12.90
CA GLY A 123 6.88 -7.64 12.32
C GLY A 123 6.66 -7.29 10.86
N ILE A 124 6.61 -6.00 10.51
CA ILE A 124 6.45 -5.57 9.11
C ILE A 124 7.64 -6.05 8.28
N LEU A 125 8.87 -5.99 8.81
CA LEU A 125 10.05 -6.45 8.06
C LEU A 125 9.97 -7.95 7.76
N MET A 126 9.51 -8.74 8.72
CA MET A 126 9.33 -10.17 8.51
C MET A 126 8.24 -10.46 7.46
N GLU A 127 7.14 -9.70 7.45
CA GLU A 127 6.12 -9.81 6.39
C GLU A 127 6.70 -9.45 5.01
N VAL A 128 7.44 -8.35 4.91
CA VAL A 128 8.12 -7.92 3.67
C VAL A 128 9.09 -8.99 3.17
N ILE A 129 9.86 -9.62 4.07
CA ILE A 129 10.76 -10.73 3.72
C ILE A 129 9.96 -11.91 3.18
N THR A 130 8.88 -12.31 3.85
CA THR A 130 8.01 -13.41 3.41
C THR A 130 7.38 -13.12 2.05
N ASP A 131 6.79 -11.93 1.86
CA ASP A 131 6.23 -11.53 0.57
C ASP A 131 7.28 -11.59 -0.55
N LEU A 132 8.51 -11.12 -0.28
CA LEU A 132 9.58 -11.12 -1.26
C LEU A 132 10.09 -12.53 -1.57
N GLU A 133 10.06 -13.44 -0.60
CA GLU A 133 10.37 -14.87 -0.81
C GLU A 133 9.35 -15.55 -1.72
N GLU A 134 8.07 -15.24 -1.56
CA GLU A 134 6.99 -15.73 -2.43
C GLU A 134 7.12 -15.18 -3.85
N VAL A 135 7.40 -13.89 -4.01
CA VAL A 135 7.71 -13.26 -5.31
C VAL A 135 8.93 -13.92 -5.95
N ARG A 136 10.02 -14.13 -5.20
CA ARG A 136 11.23 -14.81 -5.68
C ARG A 136 10.91 -16.23 -6.16
N ALA A 137 10.08 -16.98 -5.43
CA ALA A 137 9.70 -18.34 -5.81
C ALA A 137 8.94 -18.36 -7.14
N ARG A 138 7.99 -17.44 -7.32
CA ARG A 138 7.24 -17.28 -8.58
C ARG A 138 8.14 -16.88 -9.75
N MET A 139 9.02 -15.89 -9.55
CA MET A 139 10.02 -15.51 -10.55
C MET A 139 10.89 -16.71 -10.95
N LYS A 140 11.39 -17.51 -10.01
CA LYS A 140 12.16 -18.73 -10.32
C LYS A 140 11.39 -19.75 -11.15
N GLY A 141 10.07 -19.85 -10.94
CA GLY A 141 9.19 -20.66 -11.78
C GLY A 141 9.18 -20.20 -13.24
N LEU A 142 9.23 -18.88 -13.47
CA LEU A 142 9.17 -18.25 -14.79
C LEU A 142 10.52 -18.16 -15.52
N VAL A 143 11.65 -18.30 -14.82
CA VAL A 143 12.99 -18.22 -15.44
C VAL A 143 13.16 -19.21 -16.60
N LYS A 144 12.55 -20.41 -16.51
CA LYS A 144 12.70 -21.43 -17.55
C LYS A 144 12.09 -21.02 -18.89
N SER A 145 10.98 -20.28 -18.85
CA SER A 145 10.22 -19.87 -20.04
C SER A 145 10.47 -18.42 -20.44
N HIS A 146 10.92 -17.56 -19.51
CA HIS A 146 11.03 -16.10 -19.70
C HIS A 146 12.35 -15.54 -19.14
N ARG A 147 13.45 -16.28 -19.32
CA ARG A 147 14.76 -15.96 -18.74
C ARG A 147 15.14 -14.49 -18.91
N GLU A 148 15.15 -13.98 -20.14
CA GLU A 148 15.65 -12.62 -20.44
C GLU A 148 14.89 -11.52 -19.70
N ALA A 149 13.57 -11.68 -19.51
CA ALA A 149 12.74 -10.69 -18.81
C ALA A 149 12.79 -10.85 -17.28
N ILE A 150 13.02 -12.07 -16.77
CA ILE A 150 12.94 -12.38 -15.34
C ILE A 150 14.30 -12.32 -14.65
N GLU A 151 15.38 -12.80 -15.28
CA GLU A 151 16.69 -12.97 -14.65
C GLU A 151 17.23 -11.67 -14.01
N PRO A 152 17.19 -10.49 -14.68
CA PRO A 152 17.61 -9.23 -14.05
C PRO A 152 16.74 -8.82 -12.85
N ASN A 153 15.43 -9.02 -12.94
CA ASN A 153 14.50 -8.69 -11.86
C ASN A 153 14.69 -9.62 -10.66
N LEU A 154 14.94 -10.90 -10.92
CA LEU A 154 15.21 -11.91 -9.90
C LEU A 154 16.49 -11.59 -9.14
N GLU A 155 17.54 -11.15 -9.82
CA GLU A 155 18.80 -10.72 -9.17
C GLU A 155 18.56 -9.57 -8.18
N ILE A 156 17.80 -8.55 -8.59
CA ILE A 156 17.42 -7.41 -7.73
C ILE A 156 16.61 -7.89 -6.51
N VAL A 157 15.67 -8.82 -6.73
CA VAL A 157 14.88 -9.43 -5.64
C VAL A 157 15.77 -10.18 -4.67
N GLU A 158 16.72 -10.98 -5.15
CA GLU A 158 17.65 -11.73 -4.28
C GLU A 158 18.60 -10.81 -3.50
N GLU A 159 19.06 -9.72 -4.10
CA GLU A 159 19.86 -8.70 -3.42
C GLU A 159 19.07 -8.01 -2.30
N ASN A 160 17.85 -7.53 -2.60
CA ASN A 160 16.98 -6.90 -1.62
C ASN A 160 16.64 -7.86 -0.48
N LEU A 161 16.38 -9.13 -0.78
CA LEU A 161 16.12 -10.14 0.24
C LEU A 161 17.30 -10.32 1.20
N ARG A 162 18.53 -10.36 0.68
CA ARG A 162 19.75 -10.39 1.52
C ARG A 162 19.84 -9.14 2.40
N MET A 163 19.58 -7.96 1.82
CA MET A 163 19.59 -6.70 2.55
C MET A 163 18.54 -6.68 3.67
N TYR A 164 17.30 -7.08 3.41
CA TYR A 164 16.22 -7.08 4.39
C TYR A 164 16.46 -8.05 5.54
N ARG A 165 16.99 -9.24 5.26
CA ARG A 165 17.39 -10.21 6.30
C ARG A 165 18.50 -9.67 7.18
N ASN A 166 19.51 -9.02 6.59
CA ASN A 166 20.56 -8.34 7.35
C ASN A 166 20.00 -7.18 8.19
N GLU A 167 19.08 -6.39 7.64
CA GLU A 167 18.39 -5.32 8.36
C GLU A 167 17.62 -5.86 9.58
N ALA A 168 17.01 -7.05 9.49
CA ALA A 168 16.34 -7.68 10.64
C ALA A 168 17.32 -7.94 11.80
N HIS A 169 18.51 -8.46 11.51
CA HIS A 169 19.54 -8.63 12.54
C HIS A 169 20.00 -7.28 13.13
N GLN A 170 20.10 -6.24 12.31
CA GLN A 170 20.51 -4.91 12.75
C GLN A 170 19.46 -4.23 13.64
N ILE A 171 18.17 -4.37 13.31
CA ILE A 171 17.07 -3.87 14.14
C ILE A 171 17.04 -4.60 15.48
N GLU A 172 17.15 -5.94 15.47
CA GLU A 172 17.18 -6.72 16.72
C GLU A 172 18.33 -6.28 17.62
N SER A 173 19.53 -6.12 17.04
CA SER A 173 20.68 -5.59 17.78
C SER A 173 20.39 -4.19 18.33
N ALA A 174 19.94 -3.25 17.49
CA ALA A 174 19.68 -1.87 17.89
C ALA A 174 18.61 -1.76 18.99
N GLN A 175 17.58 -2.59 18.96
CA GLN A 175 16.49 -2.59 19.95
C GLN A 175 16.93 -3.06 21.34
N THR A 176 18.06 -3.75 21.45
CA THR A 176 18.63 -4.22 22.72
C THR A 176 19.71 -3.30 23.29
N GLN A 177 20.07 -2.23 22.57
CA GLN A 177 21.06 -1.26 22.99
C GLN A 177 20.47 -0.19 23.93
N GLY A 178 21.36 0.42 24.72
CA GLY A 178 21.03 1.45 25.70
C GLY A 178 20.78 0.90 27.11
N THR A 179 20.51 1.81 28.02
CA THR A 179 20.22 1.52 29.42
C THR A 179 18.88 0.77 29.58
N PRO A 180 18.65 0.05 30.69
CA PRO A 180 17.37 -0.60 30.95
C PRO A 180 16.16 0.33 30.89
N GLN A 181 16.33 1.60 31.25
CA GLN A 181 15.26 2.60 31.19
C GLN A 181 14.96 2.99 29.74
N GLU A 182 15.98 3.31 28.94
CA GLU A 182 15.80 3.60 27.51
C GLU A 182 15.19 2.42 26.76
N GLN A 183 15.55 1.19 27.11
CA GLN A 183 14.93 -0.01 26.54
C GLN A 183 13.45 -0.12 26.92
N ALA A 184 13.07 0.21 28.15
CA ALA A 184 11.66 0.20 28.57
C ALA A 184 10.83 1.26 27.81
N ASP A 185 11.39 2.45 27.61
CA ASP A 185 10.74 3.54 26.86
C ASP A 185 10.61 3.19 25.37
N LEU A 186 11.63 2.53 24.80
CA LEU A 186 11.56 2.01 23.44
C LEU A 186 10.46 0.95 23.29
N LEU A 187 10.40 -0.02 24.21
CA LEU A 187 9.37 -1.07 24.19
C LEU A 187 7.95 -0.48 24.33
N ALA A 188 7.79 0.61 25.09
CA ALA A 188 6.52 1.32 25.16
C ALA A 188 6.14 1.95 23.82
N THR A 189 7.10 2.57 23.13
CA THR A 189 6.91 3.11 21.77
C THR A 189 6.51 2.00 20.78
N LEU A 190 7.20 0.86 20.81
CA LEU A 190 6.88 -0.28 19.93
C LEU A 190 5.47 -0.83 20.20
N ALA A 191 5.04 -0.91 21.47
CA ALA A 191 3.66 -1.30 21.81
C ALA A 191 2.63 -0.28 21.29
N ASN A 192 2.88 1.02 21.47
CA ASN A 192 1.99 2.07 21.00
C ASN A 192 1.83 2.06 19.48
N ASN A 193 2.90 1.75 18.74
CA ASN A 193 2.83 1.59 17.28
C ASN A 193 1.87 0.45 16.89
N GLN A 194 1.88 -0.68 17.62
CA GLN A 194 0.90 -1.76 17.38
C GLN A 194 -0.53 -1.34 17.72
N PHE A 195 -0.73 -0.52 18.75
CA PHE A 195 -2.06 0.01 19.08
C PHE A 195 -2.57 0.98 17.99
N GLY A 196 -1.68 1.80 17.43
CA GLY A 196 -1.99 2.65 16.28
C GLY A 196 -2.43 1.81 15.08
N LEU A 197 -1.68 0.76 14.75
CA LEU A 197 -2.02 -0.14 13.66
C LEU A 197 -3.40 -0.81 13.83
N TYR A 198 -3.77 -1.18 15.06
CA TYR A 198 -5.11 -1.69 15.32
C TYR A 198 -6.20 -0.66 14.99
N ARG A 199 -6.00 0.59 15.42
CA ARG A 199 -6.95 1.66 15.11
C ARG A 199 -7.08 1.88 13.60
N ASP A 200 -5.97 1.82 12.89
CA ASP A 200 -5.92 2.19 11.48
C ASP A 200 -6.46 1.07 10.55
N HIS A 201 -6.40 -0.20 10.96
CA HIS A 201 -6.84 -1.35 10.14
C HIS A 201 -8.07 -2.09 10.68
N PHE A 202 -8.41 -1.97 11.97
CA PHE A 202 -9.48 -2.75 12.59
C PHE A 202 -10.61 -1.88 13.11
N ALA A 203 -10.33 -0.72 13.72
CA ALA A 203 -11.39 0.12 14.28
C ALA A 203 -12.34 0.63 13.17
N GLY A 204 -13.64 0.45 13.38
CA GLY A 204 -14.68 0.89 12.43
C GLY A 204 -14.78 0.09 11.12
N LYS A 205 -13.91 -0.91 10.87
CA LYS A 205 -13.92 -1.72 9.64
C LYS A 205 -14.78 -2.98 9.77
N SER A 206 -15.34 -3.52 8.69
CA SER A 206 -16.10 -4.79 8.76
C SER A 206 -15.19 -5.97 9.11
N ARG A 207 -15.62 -6.87 10.01
CA ARG A 207 -14.87 -8.10 10.36
C ARG A 207 -14.59 -8.99 9.16
N HIS A 208 -15.46 -8.98 8.16
CA HIS A 208 -15.30 -9.78 6.93
C HIS A 208 -14.08 -9.34 6.10
N THR A 209 -13.61 -8.11 6.30
CA THR A 209 -12.55 -7.48 5.49
C THR A 209 -11.21 -7.37 6.22
N ARG A 210 -11.20 -7.60 7.54
CA ARG A 210 -10.00 -7.54 8.39
C ARG A 210 -9.14 -8.78 8.15
N ARG A 211 -7.85 -8.59 7.88
CA ARG A 211 -6.90 -9.71 7.70
C ARG A 211 -6.53 -10.32 9.05
N GLU A 212 -6.76 -11.62 9.19
CA GLU A 212 -6.41 -12.40 10.38
C GLU A 212 -4.89 -12.39 10.62
N GLY A 213 -4.10 -12.62 9.58
CA GLY A 213 -2.64 -12.65 9.66
C GLY A 213 -2.02 -11.35 10.20
N LEU A 214 -2.61 -10.19 9.90
CA LEU A 214 -2.14 -8.91 10.46
C LEU A 214 -2.37 -8.86 11.98
N LEU A 215 -3.54 -9.28 12.45
CA LEU A 215 -3.85 -9.30 13.88
C LEU A 215 -3.01 -10.35 14.63
N GLU A 216 -2.77 -11.51 14.01
CA GLU A 216 -1.86 -12.54 14.53
C GLU A 216 -0.43 -12.00 14.68
N ARG A 217 0.08 -11.28 13.68
CA ARG A 217 1.37 -10.59 13.77
C ARG A 217 1.42 -9.60 14.91
N MET A 218 0.40 -8.74 15.03
CA MET A 218 0.33 -7.74 16.10
C MET A 218 0.34 -8.39 17.48
N VAL A 219 -0.42 -9.47 17.66
CA VAL A 219 -0.44 -10.27 18.88
C VAL A 219 0.95 -10.82 19.19
N GLU A 220 1.67 -11.35 18.20
CA GLU A 220 3.02 -11.86 18.38
C GLU A 220 4.02 -10.76 18.76
N GLN A 221 3.96 -9.58 18.11
CA GLN A 221 4.81 -8.44 18.46
C GLN A 221 4.54 -7.92 19.88
N LEU A 222 3.28 -7.84 20.28
CA LEU A 222 2.92 -7.44 21.64
C LEU A 222 3.36 -8.48 22.69
N LYS A 223 3.30 -9.79 22.38
CA LYS A 223 3.84 -10.85 23.24
C LYS A 223 5.35 -10.69 23.43
N ARG A 224 6.10 -10.45 22.35
CA ARG A 224 7.56 -10.21 22.40
C ARG A 224 7.91 -8.97 23.21
N THR A 225 7.19 -7.87 22.97
CA THR A 225 7.36 -6.60 23.68
C THR A 225 7.11 -6.77 25.18
N ARG A 226 5.99 -7.41 25.56
CA ARG A 226 5.68 -7.72 26.97
C ARG A 226 6.75 -8.58 27.61
N ALA A 227 7.20 -9.63 26.92
CA ALA A 227 8.25 -10.52 27.44
C ALA A 227 9.57 -9.76 27.67
N ALA A 228 9.93 -8.83 26.77
CA ALA A 228 11.10 -7.97 26.94
C ALA A 228 10.96 -7.02 28.15
N MET A 229 9.81 -6.36 28.30
CA MET A 229 9.54 -5.50 29.47
C MET A 229 9.61 -6.29 30.80
N GLN A 230 9.09 -7.52 30.81
CA GLN A 230 9.19 -8.42 31.96
C GLN A 230 10.63 -8.86 32.25
N ARG A 231 11.46 -9.08 31.21
CA ARG A 231 12.88 -9.38 31.39
C ARG A 231 13.63 -8.20 32.01
N LEU A 232 13.34 -6.97 31.59
CA LEU A 232 13.92 -5.78 32.22
C LEU A 232 13.59 -5.68 33.71
N LYS A 233 12.32 -5.92 34.07
CA LYS A 233 11.88 -5.99 35.47
C LYS A 233 12.65 -7.06 36.25
N LYS A 234 12.76 -8.27 35.71
CA LYS A 234 13.51 -9.38 36.33
C LYS A 234 15.00 -9.06 36.50
N ARG A 235 15.58 -8.25 35.61
CA ARG A 235 16.97 -7.77 35.68
C ARG A 235 17.16 -6.58 36.63
N GLY A 236 16.12 -6.18 37.37
CA GLY A 236 16.22 -5.17 38.42
C GLY A 236 15.75 -3.77 38.02
N LEU A 237 15.15 -3.59 36.83
CA LEU A 237 14.51 -2.32 36.50
C LEU A 237 13.33 -2.06 37.44
N ARG A 238 13.43 -1.01 38.26
CA ARG A 238 12.37 -0.55 39.17
C ARG A 238 11.66 0.68 38.59
N SER A 239 10.81 0.45 37.59
CA SER A 239 10.07 1.51 36.90
C SER A 239 8.56 1.27 36.98
N GLN A 240 7.83 2.19 37.62
CA GLN A 240 6.37 2.12 37.70
C GLN A 240 5.72 2.28 36.33
N ALA A 241 6.33 3.07 35.44
CA ALA A 241 5.87 3.21 34.06
C ALA A 241 5.95 1.89 33.30
N ASN A 242 7.07 1.17 33.39
CA ASN A 242 7.23 -0.16 32.80
C ASN A 242 6.18 -1.16 33.34
N ASP A 243 5.91 -1.13 34.65
CA ASP A 243 4.89 -1.99 35.26
C ASP A 243 3.48 -1.71 34.73
N ARG A 244 3.11 -0.44 34.58
CA ARG A 244 1.82 -0.05 33.97
C ARG A 244 1.76 -0.48 32.50
N ASN A 245 2.84 -0.29 31.74
CA ASN A 245 2.90 -0.67 30.33
C ASN A 245 2.73 -2.18 30.14
N ILE A 246 3.35 -3.02 30.99
CA ILE A 246 3.13 -4.48 30.98
C ILE A 246 1.64 -4.80 31.16
N GLY A 247 0.96 -4.09 32.07
CA GLY A 247 -0.48 -4.22 32.30
C GLY A 247 -1.31 -3.88 31.05
N ILE A 248 -1.06 -2.72 30.44
CA ILE A 248 -1.75 -2.25 29.23
C ILE A 248 -1.56 -3.23 28.08
N VAL A 249 -0.33 -3.68 27.82
CA VAL A 249 -0.04 -4.66 26.77
C VAL A 249 -0.74 -5.99 27.05
N THR A 250 -0.78 -6.42 28.31
CA THR A 250 -1.47 -7.66 28.69
C THR A 250 -2.97 -7.59 28.44
N GLU A 251 -3.61 -6.45 28.71
CA GLU A 251 -5.04 -6.29 28.45
C GLU A 251 -5.34 -6.23 26.96
N ASN A 252 -4.58 -5.46 26.18
CA ASN A 252 -4.74 -5.40 24.73
C ASN A 252 -4.53 -6.76 24.06
N LEU A 253 -3.58 -7.58 24.53
CA LEU A 253 -3.41 -8.96 24.05
C LEU A 253 -4.69 -9.80 24.19
N LYS A 254 -5.45 -9.64 25.29
CA LYS A 254 -6.75 -10.35 25.46
C LYS A 254 -7.81 -9.81 24.51
N VAL A 255 -7.84 -8.49 24.29
CA VAL A 255 -8.78 -7.86 23.35
C VAL A 255 -8.51 -8.38 21.94
N TYR A 256 -7.25 -8.39 21.50
CA TYR A 256 -6.88 -8.81 20.15
C TYR A 256 -7.08 -10.32 19.93
N ALA A 257 -6.82 -11.15 20.95
CA ALA A 257 -7.12 -12.58 20.87
C ALA A 257 -8.63 -12.86 20.70
N ARG A 258 -9.48 -12.12 21.42
CA ARG A 258 -10.95 -12.22 21.26
C ARG A 258 -11.40 -11.72 19.90
N GLU A 259 -10.84 -10.61 19.44
CA GLU A 259 -11.18 -10.06 18.12
C GLU A 259 -10.75 -10.99 16.99
N LEU A 260 -9.60 -11.66 17.11
CA LEU A 260 -9.17 -12.67 16.13
C LEU A 260 -10.17 -13.83 16.03
N ALA A 261 -10.66 -14.34 17.17
CA ALA A 261 -11.70 -15.37 17.18
C ALA A 261 -12.98 -14.86 16.51
N ALA A 262 -13.44 -13.65 16.87
CA ALA A 262 -14.64 -13.06 16.28
C ALA A 262 -14.52 -12.79 14.77
N ILE A 263 -13.33 -12.47 14.26
CA ILE A 263 -13.08 -12.35 12.82
C ILE A 263 -13.18 -13.72 12.13
N LYS A 264 -12.58 -14.75 12.73
CA LYS A 264 -12.64 -16.13 12.20
C LYS A 264 -14.08 -16.62 12.14
N ASP A 265 -14.85 -16.43 13.22
CA ASP A 265 -16.26 -16.81 13.29
C ASP A 265 -17.09 -16.06 12.23
N ALA A 266 -16.94 -14.74 12.13
CA ALA A 266 -17.66 -13.93 11.16
C ALA A 266 -17.34 -14.31 9.70
N LYS A 267 -16.11 -14.75 9.41
CA LYS A 267 -15.73 -15.22 8.08
C LYS A 267 -16.20 -16.64 7.78
N ALA A 268 -16.29 -17.51 8.79
CA ALA A 268 -16.76 -18.88 8.62
C ALA A 268 -18.25 -18.96 8.20
N GLU A 269 -19.02 -17.91 8.49
CA GLU A 269 -20.43 -17.79 8.08
C GLU A 269 -20.61 -17.39 6.61
N LEU A 270 -19.55 -16.99 5.91
CA LEU A 270 -19.60 -16.50 4.53
C LEU A 270 -19.01 -17.50 3.54
N SER A 271 -19.55 -17.51 2.31
CA SER A 271 -18.91 -18.17 1.19
C SER A 271 -17.66 -17.41 0.74
N THR A 272 -16.73 -18.09 0.06
CA THR A 272 -15.54 -17.47 -0.53
C THR A 272 -15.92 -16.30 -1.45
N GLU A 273 -17.00 -16.43 -2.23
CA GLU A 273 -17.51 -15.37 -3.11
C GLU A 273 -18.01 -14.14 -2.33
N GLN A 274 -18.72 -14.34 -1.22
CA GLN A 274 -19.17 -13.24 -0.35
C GLN A 274 -17.98 -12.52 0.30
N ILE A 275 -16.94 -13.24 0.69
CA ILE A 275 -15.70 -12.65 1.20
C ILE A 275 -15.01 -11.84 0.10
N ALA A 276 -14.85 -12.39 -1.10
CA ALA A 276 -14.26 -11.68 -2.24
C ALA A 276 -15.03 -10.39 -2.59
N GLY A 277 -16.37 -10.44 -2.56
CA GLY A 277 -17.22 -9.26 -2.74
C GLY A 277 -17.03 -8.21 -1.63
N SER A 278 -16.95 -8.64 -0.37
CA SER A 278 -16.70 -7.75 0.78
C SER A 278 -15.33 -7.07 0.69
N LEU A 279 -14.30 -7.79 0.26
CA LEU A 279 -12.95 -7.25 0.04
C LEU A 279 -12.94 -6.22 -1.11
N GLY A 280 -13.68 -6.47 -2.19
CA GLY A 280 -13.86 -5.50 -3.28
C GLY A 280 -14.53 -4.22 -2.81
N ALA A 281 -15.57 -4.32 -1.98
CA ALA A 281 -16.22 -3.15 -1.38
C ALA A 281 -15.25 -2.35 -0.48
N ALA A 282 -14.47 -3.03 0.37
CA ALA A 282 -13.46 -2.36 1.19
C ALA A 282 -12.37 -1.67 0.37
N ALA A 283 -11.95 -2.27 -0.76
CA ALA A 283 -11.00 -1.62 -1.68
C ALA A 283 -11.58 -0.32 -2.25
N ASN A 284 -12.86 -0.33 -2.63
CA ASN A 284 -13.55 0.86 -3.13
C ASN A 284 -13.66 1.98 -2.09
N GLU A 285 -13.82 1.66 -0.80
CA GLU A 285 -13.77 2.66 0.28
C GLU A 285 -12.41 3.35 0.33
N VAL A 286 -11.31 2.58 0.31
CA VAL A 286 -9.95 3.14 0.31
C VAL A 286 -9.70 3.99 -0.95
N MET A 287 -10.21 3.54 -2.10
CA MET A 287 -10.16 4.32 -3.34
C MET A 287 -11.02 5.59 -3.29
N GLY A 288 -12.10 5.59 -2.51
CA GLY A 288 -12.91 6.78 -2.20
C GLY A 288 -12.10 7.82 -1.45
N GLU A 289 -11.40 7.43 -0.39
CA GLU A 289 -10.55 8.30 0.43
C GLU A 289 -9.44 8.97 -0.40
N TYR A 290 -8.82 8.23 -1.31
CA TYR A 290 -7.82 8.82 -2.21
C TYR A 290 -8.43 9.90 -3.10
N ARG A 291 -9.62 9.65 -3.67
CA ARG A 291 -10.30 10.62 -4.54
C ARG A 291 -10.65 11.90 -3.78
N GLU A 292 -11.04 11.78 -2.53
CA GLU A 292 -11.39 12.93 -1.70
C GLU A 292 -10.16 13.77 -1.32
N HIS A 293 -9.04 13.13 -0.99
CA HIS A 293 -7.93 13.82 -0.34
C HIS A 293 -6.70 14.05 -1.20
N PHE A 294 -6.53 13.30 -2.29
CA PHE A 294 -5.31 13.31 -3.11
C PHE A 294 -5.60 13.63 -4.56
N ALA A 295 -6.64 13.02 -5.14
CA ALA A 295 -6.95 13.22 -6.55
C ALA A 295 -7.18 14.70 -6.85
N GLY A 296 -6.33 15.24 -7.70
CA GLY A 296 -6.44 16.62 -8.15
C GLY A 296 -5.99 17.71 -7.20
N GLN A 297 -5.25 17.31 -6.18
CA GLN A 297 -4.84 18.22 -5.13
C GLN A 297 -3.34 18.48 -5.21
N ASN A 298 -2.91 19.65 -4.75
CA ASN A 298 -1.49 19.99 -4.74
C ASN A 298 -0.70 19.04 -3.81
N ARG A 299 0.23 18.29 -4.40
CA ARG A 299 1.07 17.27 -3.73
C ARG A 299 1.84 17.80 -2.52
N ALA A 300 2.39 19.02 -2.57
CA ALA A 300 3.16 19.59 -1.47
C ALA A 300 2.33 19.71 -0.17
N THR A 301 1.01 19.89 -0.31
CA THR A 301 0.08 20.08 0.80
C THR A 301 -0.52 18.77 1.34
N ARG A 302 -0.28 17.63 0.69
CA ARG A 302 -0.96 16.36 1.03
C ARG A 302 -0.37 15.70 2.27
N ASP A 303 -1.18 14.89 2.94
CA ASP A 303 -0.75 14.11 4.11
C ASP A 303 -0.09 12.79 3.65
N LEU A 304 1.24 12.74 3.75
CA LEU A 304 2.02 11.57 3.34
C LEU A 304 1.72 10.34 4.22
N ASN A 305 1.36 10.53 5.50
CA ASN A 305 1.01 9.43 6.39
C ASN A 305 -0.33 8.82 5.99
N LYS A 306 -1.32 9.65 5.62
CA LYS A 306 -2.61 9.16 5.10
C LYS A 306 -2.42 8.35 3.82
N LEU A 307 -1.57 8.81 2.90
CA LEU A 307 -1.25 8.04 1.69
C LEU A 307 -0.56 6.72 1.99
N SER A 308 0.42 6.73 2.91
CA SER A 308 1.07 5.49 3.38
C SER A 308 0.04 4.49 3.92
N LEU A 309 -0.90 4.96 4.75
CA LEU A 309 -1.94 4.11 5.32
C LEU A 309 -2.84 3.51 4.24
N MET A 310 -3.22 4.27 3.22
CA MET A 310 -4.01 3.74 2.10
C MET A 310 -3.23 2.66 1.31
N CYS A 311 -1.92 2.85 1.09
CA CYS A 311 -1.08 1.81 0.49
C CYS A 311 -1.09 0.52 1.33
N ASP A 312 -0.97 0.65 2.66
CA ASP A 312 -0.95 -0.48 3.59
C ASP A 312 -2.32 -1.16 3.63
N GLN A 313 -3.43 -0.42 3.69
CA GLN A 313 -4.78 -0.96 3.66
C GLN A 313 -5.07 -1.75 2.39
N LEU A 314 -4.71 -1.21 1.22
CA LEU A 314 -4.83 -1.95 -0.05
C LEU A 314 -3.91 -3.16 -0.10
N ALA A 315 -2.72 -3.11 0.52
CA ALA A 315 -1.86 -4.28 0.63
C ALA A 315 -2.54 -5.40 1.44
N GLU A 316 -3.16 -5.08 2.58
CA GLU A 316 -3.86 -6.08 3.40
C GLU A 316 -5.09 -6.68 2.71
N ILE A 317 -5.80 -5.89 1.90
CA ILE A 317 -6.88 -6.39 1.05
C ILE A 317 -6.32 -7.29 -0.05
N GLY A 318 -5.28 -6.83 -0.76
CA GLY A 318 -4.64 -7.56 -1.85
C GLY A 318 -4.09 -8.93 -1.42
N ARG A 319 -3.46 -9.03 -0.23
CA ARG A 319 -3.00 -10.32 0.29
C ARG A 319 -4.16 -11.29 0.55
N GLN A 320 -5.31 -10.80 1.02
CA GLN A 320 -6.48 -11.66 1.25
C GLN A 320 -7.08 -12.14 -0.07
N MET A 321 -7.20 -11.24 -1.06
CA MET A 321 -7.65 -11.60 -2.41
C MET A 321 -6.69 -12.59 -3.09
N HIS A 322 -5.38 -12.42 -2.92
CA HIS A 322 -4.40 -13.37 -3.44
C HIS A 322 -4.52 -14.75 -2.78
N ALA A 323 -4.72 -14.80 -1.46
CA ALA A 323 -4.94 -16.06 -0.75
C ALA A 323 -6.22 -16.79 -1.23
N ILE A 324 -7.28 -16.03 -1.56
CA ILE A 324 -8.47 -16.58 -2.20
C ILE A 324 -8.12 -17.12 -3.59
N GLU A 325 -7.43 -16.34 -4.43
CA GLU A 325 -7.06 -16.71 -5.80
C GLU A 325 -6.29 -18.03 -5.86
N VAL A 326 -5.35 -18.23 -4.93
CA VAL A 326 -4.55 -19.46 -4.84
C VAL A 326 -5.39 -20.67 -4.41
N LYS A 327 -6.38 -20.45 -3.53
CA LYS A 327 -7.19 -21.53 -2.94
C LYS A 327 -8.37 -21.92 -3.81
N GLU A 328 -9.07 -20.93 -4.36
CA GLU A 328 -10.31 -21.06 -5.11
C GLU A 328 -10.39 -19.87 -6.09
N PRO A 329 -9.91 -20.04 -7.34
CA PRO A 329 -9.97 -18.99 -8.35
C PRO A 329 -11.42 -18.62 -8.67
N LEU A 330 -11.77 -17.35 -8.46
CA LEU A 330 -13.10 -16.81 -8.73
C LEU A 330 -12.96 -15.61 -9.66
N GLU A 331 -13.73 -15.55 -10.74
CA GLU A 331 -13.62 -14.48 -11.74
C GLU A 331 -13.77 -13.08 -11.11
N ILE A 332 -14.69 -12.93 -10.16
CA ILE A 332 -14.88 -11.67 -9.41
C ILE A 332 -13.65 -11.32 -8.57
N ASN A 333 -13.00 -12.31 -7.95
CA ASN A 333 -11.80 -12.11 -7.15
C ASN A 333 -10.60 -11.76 -8.04
N SER A 334 -10.39 -12.47 -9.15
CA SER A 334 -9.30 -12.20 -10.09
C SER A 334 -9.41 -10.76 -10.62
N LYS A 335 -10.61 -10.32 -11.01
CA LYS A 335 -10.86 -8.93 -11.42
C LYS A 335 -10.54 -7.95 -10.30
N ASN A 336 -11.08 -8.17 -9.09
CA ASN A 336 -10.84 -7.30 -7.93
C ASN A 336 -9.35 -7.22 -7.56
N LEU A 337 -8.62 -8.33 -7.60
CA LEU A 337 -7.20 -8.40 -7.30
C LEU A 337 -6.38 -7.59 -8.32
N ASP A 338 -6.74 -7.63 -9.60
CA ASP A 338 -6.11 -6.80 -10.63
C ASP A 338 -6.32 -5.30 -10.33
N ILE A 339 -7.54 -4.90 -9.94
CA ILE A 339 -7.83 -3.51 -9.52
C ILE A 339 -6.96 -3.08 -8.36
N VAL A 340 -6.94 -3.90 -7.31
CA VAL A 340 -6.20 -3.59 -6.10
C VAL A 340 -4.71 -3.51 -6.40
N THR A 341 -4.17 -4.40 -7.23
CA THR A 341 -2.75 -4.41 -7.60
C THR A 341 -2.38 -3.15 -8.39
N ASP A 342 -3.14 -2.79 -9.42
CA ASP A 342 -2.87 -1.60 -10.21
C ASP A 342 -3.02 -0.31 -9.41
N THR A 343 -4.02 -0.26 -8.53
CA THR A 343 -4.23 0.89 -7.64
C THR A 343 -3.08 1.02 -6.64
N ARG A 344 -2.58 -0.09 -6.10
CA ARG A 344 -1.39 -0.07 -5.24
C ARG A 344 -0.19 0.48 -5.99
N VAL A 345 0.05 0.06 -7.24
CA VAL A 345 1.15 0.59 -8.06
C VAL A 345 1.00 2.10 -8.25
N MET A 346 -0.21 2.58 -8.54
CA MET A 346 -0.51 4.01 -8.63
C MET A 346 -0.19 4.74 -7.32
N TYR A 347 -0.64 4.22 -6.18
CA TYR A 347 -0.45 4.89 -4.88
C TYR A 347 1.01 4.86 -4.43
N GLU A 348 1.76 3.80 -4.72
CA GLU A 348 3.21 3.76 -4.49
C GLU A 348 3.94 4.84 -5.28
N ARG A 349 3.52 5.08 -6.53
CA ARG A 349 4.06 6.14 -7.36
C ARG A 349 3.69 7.51 -6.78
N GLU A 350 2.41 7.73 -6.48
CA GLU A 350 1.93 9.00 -5.91
C GLU A 350 2.63 9.30 -4.58
N TYR A 351 2.87 8.30 -3.73
CA TYR A 351 3.62 8.45 -2.49
C TYR A 351 5.01 9.06 -2.74
N ARG A 352 5.74 8.54 -3.73
CA ARG A 352 7.07 9.06 -4.09
C ARG A 352 7.00 10.48 -4.63
N GLU A 353 5.98 10.81 -5.42
CA GLU A 353 5.83 12.16 -5.96
C GLU A 353 5.43 13.18 -4.88
N VAL A 354 4.54 12.82 -3.95
CA VAL A 354 4.21 13.63 -2.77
C VAL A 354 5.44 13.81 -1.87
N GLU A 355 6.21 12.74 -1.64
CA GLU A 355 7.45 12.80 -0.87
C GLU A 355 8.46 13.77 -1.50
N LYS A 356 8.71 13.65 -2.81
CA LYS A 356 9.60 14.58 -3.55
C LYS A 356 9.11 16.03 -3.47
N ALA A 357 7.82 16.26 -3.68
CA ALA A 357 7.23 17.60 -3.65
C ALA A 357 7.38 18.29 -2.29
N LYS A 358 7.45 17.51 -1.19
CA LYS A 358 7.67 18.05 0.16
C LYS A 358 9.14 18.33 0.47
N VAL A 359 10.08 17.63 -0.15
CA VAL A 359 11.53 17.86 0.04
C VAL A 359 12.03 19.03 -0.82
N GLY A 360 11.33 19.33 -1.93
CA GLY A 360 11.67 20.42 -2.85
C GLY A 360 11.16 21.82 -2.45
N VAL A 361 10.76 22.03 -1.19
CA VAL A 361 10.32 23.34 -0.63
C VAL A 361 11.29 23.82 0.43
#